data_AF-A0A356I7T3-F1
#
_entry.id   AF-A0A356I7T3-F1
#
_cell.length_a   1.000
_cell.length_b   1.000
_cell.length_c   1.000
_cell.angle_alpha   90.00
_cell.angle_beta   90.00
_cell.angle_gamma   90.00
#
_symmetry.space_group_name_H-M   'P 1'
#
loop_
_entity.id
_entity.type
_entity.pdbx_description
1 polymer ?
#
loop_
_entity_poly.entity_id
_entity_poly.type
_entity_poly.pdbx_seq_one_letter_code
_entity_poly.pdbx_strand_id
1 'polypeptide(L)'
;QGYPVKNGPLDSVEELLLIKHWNESILYGKSADDRGDAIYGIADLLTVWGDGKVNLNSASTNVLLSYAEYEDWELEGVLESRKGLDGIEGTLDDGLRSIDEVNADGEKFKLQSTFLKVTSIGDAGDTAYRIEVIMQLQGSTPLVVYWNEKPEA
;
A
#
# COMPACT_ATOMS: atom_id res chain seq x y z
N GLN A 1 7.27 -30.00 -10.10
CA GLN A 1 5.89 -30.27 -10.58
C GLN A 1 5.23 -28.93 -10.87
N GLY A 2 4.39 -28.84 -11.90
CA GLY A 2 3.70 -27.61 -12.25
C GLY A 2 2.34 -27.51 -11.56
N TYR A 3 1.98 -26.30 -11.13
CA TYR A 3 0.62 -25.91 -10.77
C TYR A 3 0.00 -25.12 -11.94
N PRO A 4 -1.33 -25.16 -12.13
CA PRO A 4 -1.99 -24.39 -13.18
C PRO A 4 -1.84 -22.89 -12.94
N VAL A 5 -1.74 -22.11 -14.02
CA VAL A 5 -1.74 -20.65 -13.95
C VAL A 5 -3.17 -20.17 -13.79
N LYS A 6 -3.41 -19.28 -12.82
CA LYS A 6 -4.74 -18.74 -12.50
C LYS A 6 -5.38 -17.98 -13.67
N ASN A 7 -4.57 -17.22 -14.44
CA ASN A 7 -5.02 -16.38 -15.55
C ASN A 7 -6.20 -15.45 -15.19
N GLY A 8 -6.19 -14.90 -13.97
CA GLY A 8 -7.19 -13.97 -13.45
C GLY A 8 -6.59 -13.05 -12.40
N PRO A 9 -7.38 -12.13 -11.84
CA PRO A 9 -6.93 -11.23 -10.77
C PRO A 9 -6.36 -11.99 -9.56
N LEU A 10 -5.42 -11.36 -8.85
CA LEU A 10 -4.93 -11.86 -7.56
C LEU A 10 -5.98 -11.57 -6.48
N ASP A 11 -6.22 -12.54 -5.60
CA ASP A 11 -7.06 -12.43 -4.40
C ASP A 11 -6.22 -12.04 -3.18
N SER A 12 -4.90 -12.30 -3.21
CA SER A 12 -3.97 -11.86 -2.16
C SER A 12 -2.56 -11.59 -2.68
N VAL A 13 -1.76 -10.86 -1.90
CA VAL A 13 -0.36 -10.52 -2.25
C VAL A 13 0.54 -11.78 -2.17
N GLU A 14 0.22 -12.71 -1.28
CA GLU A 14 0.88 -14.01 -1.08
C GLU A 14 0.91 -14.84 -2.38
N GLU A 15 -0.08 -14.68 -3.26
CA GLU A 15 -0.11 -15.39 -4.55
C GLU A 15 1.11 -15.08 -5.43
N LEU A 16 1.83 -13.99 -5.18
CA LEU A 16 3.11 -13.72 -5.85
C LEU A 16 4.17 -14.80 -5.57
N LEU A 17 4.08 -15.52 -4.44
CA LEU A 17 4.94 -16.68 -4.15
C LEU A 17 4.66 -17.88 -5.06
N LEU A 18 3.51 -17.88 -5.77
CA LEU A 18 3.21 -18.85 -6.82
C LEU A 18 3.83 -18.46 -8.17
N ILE A 19 4.55 -17.34 -8.27
CA ILE A 19 5.33 -17.04 -9.47
C ILE A 19 6.66 -17.79 -9.37
N LYS A 20 7.06 -18.48 -10.45
CA LYS A 20 8.32 -19.23 -10.46
C LYS A 20 9.49 -18.29 -10.10
N HIS A 21 10.34 -18.75 -9.19
CA HIS A 21 11.52 -18.04 -8.66
C HIS A 21 11.23 -16.87 -7.71
N TRP A 22 9.97 -16.60 -7.37
CA TRP A 22 9.64 -15.74 -6.24
C TRP A 22 9.80 -16.50 -4.92
N ASN A 23 10.17 -15.79 -3.86
CA ASN A 23 10.37 -16.35 -2.53
C ASN A 23 10.02 -15.32 -1.45
N GLU A 24 9.91 -15.78 -0.20
CA GLU A 24 9.56 -14.95 0.96
C GLU A 24 10.53 -13.80 1.18
N SER A 25 11.82 -13.96 0.87
CA SER A 25 12.80 -12.89 1.03
C SER A 25 12.58 -11.72 0.07
N ILE A 26 12.01 -11.97 -1.11
CA ILE A 26 11.60 -10.89 -2.03
C ILE A 26 10.30 -10.24 -1.52
N LEU A 27 9.34 -11.05 -1.10
CA LEU A 27 8.01 -10.56 -0.75
C LEU A 27 7.99 -9.85 0.60
N TYR A 28 8.43 -10.53 1.66
CA TYR A 28 8.41 -10.05 3.04
C TYR A 28 9.75 -9.48 3.51
N GLY A 29 10.82 -9.70 2.74
CA GLY A 29 12.16 -9.29 3.14
C GLY A 29 12.84 -10.32 4.03
N LYS A 30 13.99 -9.92 4.57
CA LYS A 30 14.80 -10.73 5.48
C LYS A 30 15.55 -9.79 6.43
N SER A 31 15.52 -10.09 7.73
CA SER A 31 16.36 -9.39 8.70
C SER A 31 17.85 -9.60 8.40
N ALA A 32 18.68 -8.61 8.77
CA ALA A 32 20.13 -8.75 8.70
C ALA A 32 20.59 -9.95 9.54
N ASP A 33 21.59 -10.68 9.05
CA ASP A 33 22.23 -11.78 9.78
C ASP A 33 23.76 -11.71 9.62
N ASP A 34 24.48 -12.63 10.27
CA ASP A 34 25.95 -12.69 10.22
C ASP A 34 26.51 -12.85 8.79
N ARG A 35 25.66 -13.11 7.80
CA ARG A 35 26.04 -13.40 6.41
C ARG A 35 25.57 -12.33 5.42
N GLY A 36 24.86 -11.29 5.85
CA GLY A 36 24.46 -10.21 4.95
C GLY A 36 23.48 -9.19 5.54
N ASP A 37 23.28 -8.14 4.76
CA ASP A 37 22.40 -7.02 5.09
C ASP A 37 20.91 -7.41 5.07
N ALA A 38 20.09 -6.60 5.73
CA ALA A 38 18.65 -6.73 5.68
C ALA A 38 18.13 -6.50 4.25
N ILE A 39 17.19 -7.34 3.82
CA ILE A 39 16.46 -7.19 2.57
C ILE A 39 15.08 -6.65 2.92
N TYR A 40 14.69 -5.52 2.33
CA TYR A 40 13.35 -4.98 2.48
C TYR A 40 12.38 -5.70 1.54
N GLY A 41 11.29 -6.23 2.09
CA GLY A 41 10.22 -6.84 1.30
C GLY A 41 9.39 -5.80 0.56
N ILE A 42 8.73 -6.22 -0.51
CA ILE A 42 7.85 -5.35 -1.31
C ILE A 42 6.37 -5.48 -0.95
N ALA A 43 5.99 -6.40 -0.06
CA ALA A 43 4.58 -6.66 0.28
C ALA A 43 3.84 -5.40 0.72
N ASP A 44 4.48 -4.55 1.53
CA ASP A 44 3.88 -3.32 2.06
C ASP A 44 3.71 -2.21 1.01
N LEU A 45 4.31 -2.36 -0.17
CA LEU A 45 4.17 -1.44 -1.30
C LEU A 45 3.03 -1.86 -2.24
N LEU A 46 2.41 -3.02 -2.01
CA LEU A 46 1.48 -3.66 -2.93
C LEU A 46 0.09 -3.80 -2.31
N THR A 47 -0.92 -3.85 -3.18
CA THR A 47 -2.30 -4.20 -2.83
C THR A 47 -2.97 -4.89 -4.01
N VAL A 48 -3.88 -5.82 -3.74
CA VAL A 48 -4.76 -6.42 -4.75
C VAL A 48 -6.13 -5.71 -4.82
N TRP A 49 -6.36 -4.75 -3.93
CA TRP A 49 -7.62 -4.02 -3.80
C TRP A 49 -7.54 -2.67 -4.49
N GLY A 50 -8.55 -2.35 -5.31
CA GLY A 50 -8.68 -1.05 -5.95
C GLY A 50 -9.00 -1.13 -7.43
N ASP A 51 -8.63 -0.07 -8.13
CA ASP A 51 -8.86 0.19 -9.57
C ASP A 51 -7.53 0.29 -10.34
N GLY A 52 -6.41 -0.08 -9.72
CA GLY A 52 -5.07 0.04 -10.30
C GLY A 52 -4.45 1.44 -10.19
N LYS A 53 -5.17 2.43 -9.64
CA LYS A 53 -4.65 3.80 -9.46
C LYS A 53 -4.11 4.03 -8.05
N VAL A 54 -3.00 4.75 -7.95
CA VAL A 54 -2.36 5.10 -6.68
C VAL A 54 -2.91 6.42 -6.13
N ASN A 55 -3.20 6.44 -4.82
CA ASN A 55 -3.70 7.64 -4.17
C ASN A 55 -2.54 8.59 -3.80
N LEU A 56 -2.46 9.74 -4.48
CA LEU A 56 -1.42 10.74 -4.25
C LEU A 56 -1.50 11.44 -2.89
N ASN A 57 -2.58 11.34 -2.13
CA ASN A 57 -2.63 11.90 -0.77
C ASN A 57 -2.12 10.92 0.29
N SER A 58 -2.12 9.61 0.02
CA SER A 58 -1.79 8.59 1.02
C SER A 58 -0.65 7.65 0.63
N ALA A 59 -0.19 7.66 -0.63
CA ALA A 59 0.92 6.83 -1.07
C ALA A 59 2.22 7.21 -0.34
N SER A 60 2.97 6.20 0.10
CA SER A 60 4.30 6.43 0.67
C SER A 60 5.27 6.90 -0.39
N THR A 61 6.35 7.56 0.04
CA THR A 61 7.43 8.01 -0.86
C THR A 61 7.99 6.86 -1.69
N ASN A 62 8.17 5.67 -1.09
CA ASN A 62 8.67 4.49 -1.80
C ASN A 62 7.72 4.00 -2.91
N VAL A 63 6.40 4.08 -2.70
CA VAL A 63 5.43 3.74 -3.75
C VAL A 63 5.54 4.75 -4.89
N LEU A 64 5.67 6.04 -4.59
CA LEU A 64 5.81 7.07 -5.63
C LEU A 64 7.13 6.95 -6.40
N LEU A 65 8.25 6.71 -5.72
CA LEU A 65 9.58 6.49 -6.32
C LEU A 65 9.64 5.23 -7.20
N SER A 66 8.67 4.31 -7.08
CA SER A 66 8.62 3.12 -7.95
C SER A 66 8.19 3.44 -9.38
N TYR A 67 7.66 4.63 -9.65
CA TYR A 67 7.27 5.07 -10.98
C TYR A 67 8.47 5.63 -11.74
N ALA A 68 9.14 4.79 -12.54
CA ALA A 68 10.34 5.15 -13.31
C ALA A 68 10.18 6.30 -14.33
N GLU A 69 8.94 6.72 -14.61
CA GLU A 69 8.65 7.84 -15.51
C GLU A 69 8.67 9.20 -14.81
N TYR A 70 8.67 9.22 -13.47
CA TYR A 70 8.72 10.44 -12.68
C TYR A 70 10.15 10.70 -12.20
N GLU A 71 10.57 11.95 -12.32
CA GLU A 71 11.84 12.41 -11.78
C GLU A 71 11.69 12.76 -10.29
N ASP A 72 12.78 12.68 -9.53
CA ASP A 72 12.78 12.93 -8.08
C ASP A 72 12.15 14.29 -7.71
N TRP A 73 12.38 15.33 -8.53
CA TRP A 73 11.85 16.68 -8.29
C TRP A 73 10.33 16.78 -8.52
N GLU A 74 9.76 15.97 -9.41
CA GLU A 74 8.30 15.93 -9.62
C GLU A 74 7.61 15.30 -8.41
N LEU A 75 8.22 14.25 -7.86
CA LEU A 75 7.75 13.61 -6.64
C LEU A 75 7.92 14.51 -5.41
N GLU A 76 9.00 15.27 -5.32
CA GLU A 76 9.17 16.29 -4.29
C GLU A 76 8.06 17.35 -4.38
N GLY A 77 7.72 17.79 -5.60
CA GLY A 77 6.57 18.67 -5.84
C GLY A 77 5.27 18.11 -5.29
N VAL A 78 4.99 16.82 -5.52
CA VAL A 78 3.82 16.13 -4.94
C VAL A 78 3.87 16.17 -3.40
N LEU A 79 5.01 15.83 -2.79
CA LEU A 79 5.15 15.79 -1.34
C LEU A 79 5.02 17.17 -0.69
N GLU A 80 5.54 18.23 -1.32
CA GLU A 80 5.37 19.59 -0.84
C GLU A 80 3.93 20.07 -1.00
N SER A 81 3.29 19.80 -2.15
CA SER A 81 1.88 20.16 -2.38
C SER A 81 0.91 19.44 -1.44
N ARG A 82 1.29 18.27 -0.87
CA ARG A 82 0.48 17.61 0.18
C ARG A 82 0.36 18.42 1.46
N LYS A 83 1.32 19.29 1.77
CA LYS A 83 1.36 20.08 3.02
C LYS A 83 0.46 21.33 3.00
N GLY A 84 -0.40 21.46 1.99
CA GLY A 84 -1.27 22.61 1.85
C GLY A 84 -0.53 23.91 1.49
N LEU A 85 -1.21 25.04 1.73
CA LEU A 85 -0.72 26.37 1.39
C LEU A 85 0.26 26.92 2.43
N ASP A 86 0.15 26.46 3.67
CA ASP A 86 1.04 26.87 4.75
C ASP A 86 2.39 26.11 4.74
N GLY A 87 2.47 24.98 4.03
CA GLY A 87 3.67 24.16 3.90
C GLY A 87 4.02 23.39 5.18
N ILE A 88 3.07 23.29 6.12
CA ILE A 88 3.25 22.64 7.42
C ILE A 88 2.46 21.34 7.42
N GLU A 89 3.14 20.22 7.59
CA GLU A 89 2.48 18.90 7.66
C GLU A 89 1.60 18.77 8.92
N GLY A 90 0.42 18.17 8.75
CA GLY A 90 -0.52 17.87 9.82
C GLY A 90 -1.56 18.96 10.07
N THR A 91 -1.73 19.90 9.14
CA THR A 91 -2.68 21.02 9.25
C THR A 91 -4.00 20.72 8.52
N LEU A 92 -4.99 21.59 8.65
CA LEU A 92 -6.33 21.36 8.09
C LEU A 92 -6.38 21.56 6.56
N ASP A 93 -5.38 22.23 5.98
CA ASP A 93 -5.26 22.48 4.55
C ASP A 93 -4.45 21.41 3.81
N ASP A 94 -3.92 20.42 4.52
CA ASP A 94 -3.26 19.25 3.92
C ASP A 94 -4.14 18.54 2.87
N GLY A 95 -3.44 17.93 1.91
CA GLY A 95 -4.00 17.11 0.86
C GLY A 95 -4.32 17.88 -0.42
N LEU A 96 -3.88 17.31 -1.53
CA LEU A 96 -4.18 17.75 -2.88
C LEU A 96 -5.69 17.75 -3.12
N ARG A 97 -6.21 18.79 -3.78
CA ARG A 97 -7.64 18.92 -4.13
C ARG A 97 -7.91 18.59 -5.59
N SER A 98 -6.91 18.74 -6.45
CA SER A 98 -6.93 18.32 -7.86
C SER A 98 -5.62 17.64 -8.28
N ILE A 99 -5.71 16.70 -9.22
CA ILE A 99 -4.54 16.07 -9.85
C ILE A 99 -3.72 17.10 -10.64
N ASP A 100 -4.38 18.14 -11.15
CA ASP A 100 -3.76 19.22 -11.92
C ASP A 100 -2.78 20.07 -11.09
N GLU A 101 -2.90 20.07 -9.75
CA GLU A 101 -1.99 20.80 -8.86
C GLU A 101 -0.54 20.32 -8.98
N VAL A 102 -0.35 19.06 -9.37
CA VAL A 102 0.94 18.38 -9.49
C VAL A 102 1.20 17.84 -10.90
N ASN A 103 0.34 18.20 -11.87
CA ASN A 103 0.43 17.75 -13.26
C ASN A 103 0.60 16.22 -13.41
N ALA A 104 -0.06 15.44 -12.55
CA ALA A 104 0.06 13.98 -12.56
C ALA A 104 -0.89 13.31 -13.55
N ASP A 105 -0.58 12.09 -13.96
CA ASP A 105 -1.40 11.31 -14.89
C ASP A 105 -2.66 10.75 -14.19
N GLY A 106 -3.83 11.27 -14.55
CA GLY A 106 -5.13 10.82 -14.02
C GLY A 106 -5.50 9.37 -14.34
N GLU A 107 -4.83 8.72 -15.29
CA GLU A 107 -4.99 7.28 -15.53
C GLU A 107 -4.22 6.42 -14.53
N LYS A 108 -3.17 6.96 -13.91
CA LYS A 108 -2.32 6.26 -12.93
C LYS A 108 -2.64 6.66 -11.49
N PHE A 109 -3.14 7.87 -11.30
CA PHE A 109 -3.30 8.47 -9.99
C PHE A 109 -4.73 8.89 -9.67
N LYS A 110 -5.01 8.98 -8.38
CA LYS A 110 -6.25 9.51 -7.80
C LYS A 110 -5.97 10.20 -6.48
N LEU A 111 -6.96 10.89 -5.93
CA LEU A 111 -6.84 11.60 -4.65
C LEU A 111 -7.64 10.98 -3.51
N GLN A 112 -8.54 10.04 -3.84
CA GLN A 112 -9.47 9.42 -2.91
C GLN A 112 -9.47 7.90 -3.11
N SER A 113 -9.60 7.17 -2.02
CA SER A 113 -9.63 5.70 -2.05
C SER A 113 -11.06 5.21 -1.79
N THR A 114 -11.47 4.17 -2.52
CA THR A 114 -12.72 3.44 -2.28
C THR A 114 -12.52 2.22 -1.40
N PHE A 115 -11.29 1.95 -0.97
CA PHE A 115 -10.93 0.87 -0.06
C PHE A 115 -10.13 1.41 1.12
N LEU A 116 -10.36 0.84 2.29
CA LEU A 116 -9.60 1.09 3.50
C LEU A 116 -9.10 -0.23 4.07
N LYS A 117 -7.86 -0.22 4.57
CA LYS A 117 -7.33 -1.29 5.43
C LYS A 117 -7.47 -0.84 6.87
N VAL A 118 -8.18 -1.63 7.67
CA VAL A 118 -8.32 -1.44 9.11
C VAL A 118 -7.49 -2.51 9.79
N THR A 119 -6.61 -2.09 10.69
CA THR A 119 -5.81 -2.98 11.51
C THR A 119 -6.17 -2.71 12.98
N SER A 120 -6.63 -3.75 13.67
CA SER A 120 -6.91 -3.71 15.10
C SER A 120 -5.98 -4.69 15.78
N ILE A 121 -5.27 -4.23 16.81
CA ILE A 121 -4.43 -5.06 17.67
C ILE A 121 -5.04 -5.01 19.07
N GLY A 122 -5.25 -6.18 19.66
CA GLY A 122 -5.79 -6.31 21.02
C GLY A 122 -5.01 -7.30 21.84
N ASP A 123 -4.81 -6.96 23.11
CA ASP A 123 -4.12 -7.81 24.09
C ASP A 123 -5.15 -8.61 24.91
N ALA A 124 -4.95 -9.93 24.98
CA ALA A 124 -5.74 -10.84 25.80
C ALA A 124 -4.79 -11.71 26.64
N GLY A 125 -4.52 -11.27 27.88
CA GLY A 125 -3.52 -11.91 28.73
C GLY A 125 -2.11 -11.71 28.17
N ASP A 126 -1.39 -12.81 27.96
CA ASP A 126 -0.02 -12.80 27.44
C ASP A 126 0.04 -12.88 25.90
N THR A 127 -1.10 -12.78 25.21
CA THR A 127 -1.18 -12.89 23.75
C THR A 127 -1.77 -11.62 23.16
N ALA A 128 -1.00 -10.99 22.26
CA ALA A 128 -1.49 -9.95 21.37
C ALA A 128 -2.08 -10.61 20.10
N TYR A 129 -3.20 -10.09 19.63
CA TYR A 129 -3.90 -10.61 18.45
C TYR A 129 -4.16 -9.46 17.46
N ARG A 130 -3.89 -9.70 16.18
CA ARG A 130 -4.12 -8.74 15.10
C ARG A 130 -5.26 -9.18 14.21
N ILE A 131 -6.16 -8.25 13.93
CA ILE A 131 -7.23 -8.36 12.96
C ILE A 131 -6.95 -7.36 11.83
N GLU A 132 -6.90 -7.87 10.61
CA GLU A 132 -6.76 -7.08 9.38
C GLU A 132 -8.03 -7.22 8.55
N VAL A 133 -8.66 -6.08 8.27
CA VAL A 133 -9.92 -6.00 7.53
C VAL A 133 -9.73 -5.07 6.34
N ILE A 134 -10.20 -5.50 5.17
CA ILE A 134 -10.34 -4.59 4.02
C ILE A 134 -11.81 -4.26 3.86
N MET A 135 -12.10 -2.96 3.82
CA MET A 135 -13.44 -2.43 3.66
C MET A 135 -13.52 -1.67 2.34
N GLN A 136 -14.56 -1.96 1.56
CA GLN A 136 -14.94 -1.17 0.40
C GLN A 136 -15.96 -0.11 0.81
N LEU A 137 -15.67 1.16 0.56
CA LEU A 137 -16.55 2.27 0.81
C LEU A 137 -17.65 2.32 -0.25
N GLN A 138 -18.88 1.97 0.12
CA GLN A 138 -20.07 2.05 -0.74
C GLN A 138 -21.11 2.99 -0.11
N GLY A 139 -21.14 4.25 -0.54
CA GLY A 139 -22.05 5.25 0.02
C GLY A 139 -21.75 5.51 1.51
N SER A 140 -22.76 5.40 2.37
CA SER A 140 -22.62 5.62 3.82
C SER A 140 -22.22 4.37 4.60
N THR A 141 -22.15 3.20 3.96
CA THR A 141 -21.95 1.92 4.66
C THR A 141 -20.76 1.18 4.06
N PRO A 142 -19.65 1.01 4.82
CA PRO A 142 -18.54 0.20 4.35
C PRO A 142 -18.92 -1.29 4.30
N LEU A 143 -18.51 -1.97 3.23
CA LEU A 143 -18.65 -3.42 3.07
C LEU A 143 -17.31 -4.09 3.39
N VAL A 144 -17.30 -5.06 4.30
CA VAL A 144 -16.12 -5.90 4.55
C VAL A 144 -15.95 -6.88 3.39
N VAL A 145 -14.81 -6.80 2.70
CA VAL A 145 -14.48 -7.68 1.55
C VAL A 145 -13.36 -8.67 1.87
N TYR A 146 -12.62 -8.43 2.95
CA TYR A 146 -11.58 -9.34 3.43
C TYR A 146 -11.45 -9.25 4.94
N TRP A 147 -11.23 -10.39 5.58
CA TRP A 147 -10.98 -10.54 7.01
C TRP A 147 -9.87 -11.55 7.22
N ASN A 148 -8.84 -11.15 7.95
CA ASN A 148 -7.77 -12.03 8.40
C ASN A 148 -7.46 -11.76 9.86
N GLU A 149 -7.20 -12.82 10.61
CA GLU A 149 -6.91 -12.73 12.02
C GLU A 149 -5.75 -13.68 12.35
N LYS A 150 -4.78 -13.18 13.09
CA LYS A 150 -3.57 -13.93 13.44
C LYS A 150 -3.00 -13.43 14.77
N PRO A 151 -2.26 -14.28 15.51
CA PRO A 151 -1.43 -13.82 16.61
C PRO A 151 -0.48 -12.73 16.13
N GLU A 152 -0.26 -11.70 16.95
CA GLU A 152 0.80 -10.73 16.72
C GLU A 152 2.14 -11.44 16.95
N ALA A 153 2.99 -11.46 15.92
CA ALA A 153 4.28 -12.14 15.93
C ALA A 153 5.40 -11.27 16.52
#